data_AF-A0A970EAI2-F1
#
_entry.id   AF-A0A970EAI2-F1
#
_cell.length_a   1.000
_cell.length_b   1.000
_cell.length_c   1.000
_cell.angle_alpha   90.00
_cell.angle_beta   90.00
_cell.angle_gamma   90.00
#
_symmetry.space_group_name_H-M   'P 1'
#
loop_
_entity.id
_entity.type
_entity.pdbx_description
1 polymer ?
#
loop_
_entity_poly.entity_id
_entity_poly.type
_entity_poly.pdbx_seq_one_letter_code
_entity_poly.pdbx_strand_id
1 'polypeptide(L)'
;KLLRDDVDNVRDVKLEPYDNTDIQYWNTEAREGAWKRLYSLLVGAAPIYRTDINRVYSRIYYQTKTIESRWANLKKLEDETFMKIIMGSAPLDEFDNFVEEWKKQGGDIITTEVDEAVKK
;
A
#
# COMPACT_ATOMS: atom_id res chain seq x y z
N LYS A 1 -17.94 20.49 4.14
CA LYS A 1 -16.68 21.25 4.30
C LYS A 1 -15.58 20.55 3.50
N LEU A 2 -15.13 19.37 3.90
CA LEU A 2 -14.08 18.60 3.21
C LEU A 2 -14.30 18.37 1.70
N LEU A 3 -15.48 17.92 1.26
CA LEU A 3 -15.74 17.70 -0.18
C LEU A 3 -15.72 18.99 -1.00
N ARG A 4 -16.11 20.13 -0.40
CA ARG A 4 -16.04 21.42 -1.08
C ARG A 4 -14.58 21.84 -1.24
N ASP A 5 -13.80 21.69 -0.18
CA ASP A 5 -12.36 21.93 -0.20
C ASP A 5 -11.67 21.02 -1.23
N ASP A 6 -12.10 19.75 -1.37
CA ASP A 6 -11.58 18.82 -2.38
C ASP A 6 -11.85 19.35 -3.81
N VAL A 7 -13.07 19.80 -4.11
CA VAL A 7 -13.46 20.36 -5.41
C VAL A 7 -12.71 21.65 -5.72
N ASP A 8 -12.58 22.53 -4.74
CA ASP A 8 -11.92 23.84 -4.91
C ASP A 8 -10.42 23.68 -5.20
N ASN A 9 -9.81 22.57 -4.78
CA ASN A 9 -8.36 22.35 -4.87
C ASN A 9 -7.93 21.29 -5.90
N VAL A 10 -8.87 20.54 -6.49
CA VAL A 10 -8.52 19.39 -7.37
C VAL A 10 -7.68 19.80 -8.58
N ARG A 11 -7.95 20.97 -9.16
CA ARG A 11 -7.24 21.47 -10.36
C ARG A 11 -5.80 21.89 -10.08
N ASP A 12 -5.46 22.15 -8.81
CA ASP A 12 -4.09 22.52 -8.42
C ASP A 12 -3.18 21.30 -8.31
N VAL A 13 -3.76 20.13 -8.04
CA VAL A 13 -3.01 18.89 -7.78
C VAL A 13 -3.20 17.83 -8.86
N LYS A 14 -4.30 17.84 -9.60
CA LYS A 14 -4.55 16.93 -10.73
C LYS A 14 -4.24 17.66 -12.04
N LEU A 15 -3.34 17.09 -12.84
CA LEU A 15 -2.92 17.63 -14.13
C LEU A 15 -3.70 16.98 -15.28
N GLU A 16 -3.71 17.63 -16.44
CA GLU A 16 -4.22 17.04 -17.68
C GLU A 16 -3.32 15.89 -18.17
N PRO A 17 -3.91 14.82 -18.74
CA PRO A 17 -5.34 14.57 -18.90
C PRO A 17 -5.97 14.06 -17.58
N TYR A 18 -7.14 14.61 -17.24
CA TYR A 18 -7.73 14.45 -15.91
C TYR A 18 -8.26 13.05 -15.60
N ASP A 19 -8.57 12.28 -16.64
CA ASP A 19 -9.05 10.90 -16.59
C ASP A 19 -7.92 9.88 -16.35
N ASN A 20 -6.70 10.18 -16.79
CA ASN A 20 -5.54 9.34 -16.48
C ASN A 20 -5.08 9.60 -15.04
N THR A 21 -5.09 8.56 -14.20
CA THR A 21 -4.72 8.66 -12.78
C THR A 21 -3.27 8.29 -12.47
N ASP A 22 -2.42 8.03 -13.47
CA ASP A 22 -1.00 7.74 -13.29
C ASP A 22 -0.29 8.89 -12.56
N ILE A 23 0.69 8.55 -11.73
CA ILE A 23 1.36 9.49 -10.81
C ILE A 23 1.93 10.73 -11.51
N GLN A 24 2.40 10.59 -12.75
CA GLN A 24 2.95 11.70 -13.56
C GLN A 24 1.94 12.82 -13.87
N TYR A 25 0.64 12.52 -13.78
CA TYR A 25 -0.43 13.49 -14.01
C TYR A 25 -0.94 14.11 -12.71
N TRP A 26 -0.07 14.16 -11.70
CA TRP A 26 -0.35 14.77 -10.42
C TRP A 26 0.80 15.67 -9.97
N ASN A 27 0.47 16.85 -9.44
CA ASN A 27 1.42 17.74 -8.81
C ASN A 27 1.47 17.46 -7.31
N THR A 28 2.51 16.75 -6.89
CA THR A 28 2.68 16.28 -5.50
C THR A 28 3.15 17.37 -4.54
N GLU A 29 3.61 18.51 -5.08
CA GLU A 29 4.23 19.60 -4.32
C GLU A 29 3.32 20.84 -4.18
N ALA A 30 2.36 21.03 -5.10
CA ALA A 30 1.52 22.24 -5.15
C ALA A 30 0.67 22.46 -3.88
N ARG A 31 0.03 21.40 -3.36
CA ARG A 31 -0.76 21.45 -2.12
C ARG A 31 -0.75 20.09 -1.42
N GLU A 32 0.22 19.90 -0.54
CA GLU A 32 0.50 18.62 0.13
C GLU A 32 -0.75 17.92 0.71
N GLY A 33 -1.58 18.66 1.46
CA GLY A 33 -2.79 18.09 2.08
C GLY A 33 -3.88 17.68 1.07
N ALA A 34 -4.10 18.49 0.04
CA ALA A 34 -5.07 18.19 -1.01
C ALA A 34 -4.59 17.03 -1.89
N TRP A 35 -3.31 17.04 -2.27
CA TRP A 35 -2.65 15.98 -3.03
C TRP A 35 -2.81 14.61 -2.35
N LYS A 36 -2.33 14.49 -1.10
CA LYS A 36 -2.38 13.23 -0.33
C LYS A 36 -3.80 12.68 -0.22
N ARG A 37 -4.75 13.56 0.08
CA ARG A 37 -6.16 13.20 0.23
C ARG A 37 -6.78 12.75 -1.10
N LEU A 38 -6.63 13.54 -2.16
CA LEU A 38 -7.25 13.27 -3.46
C LEU A 38 -6.66 12.04 -4.13
N TYR A 39 -5.34 11.83 -4.04
CA TYR A 39 -4.70 10.63 -4.58
C TYR A 39 -5.15 9.36 -3.85
N SER A 40 -5.23 9.40 -2.51
CA SER A 40 -5.74 8.29 -1.71
C SER A 40 -7.18 7.93 -2.10
N LEU A 41 -8.04 8.92 -2.34
CA LEU A 41 -9.44 8.70 -2.74
C LEU A 41 -9.58 8.20 -4.17
N LEU A 42 -8.88 8.81 -5.13
CA LEU A 42 -9.08 8.55 -6.56
C LEU A 42 -8.26 7.38 -7.08
N VAL A 43 -7.12 7.10 -6.47
CA VAL A 43 -6.19 6.03 -6.89
C VAL A 43 -6.16 4.93 -5.84
N GLY A 44 -5.92 5.27 -4.57
CA GLY A 44 -5.80 4.27 -3.50
C GLY A 44 -7.06 3.42 -3.29
N ALA A 45 -8.25 4.02 -3.39
CA ALA A 45 -9.52 3.30 -3.26
C ALA A 45 -10.02 2.69 -4.59
N ALA A 46 -9.40 3.00 -5.73
CA ALA A 46 -9.87 2.55 -7.04
C ALA A 46 -9.91 1.01 -7.20
N PRO A 47 -8.91 0.23 -6.72
CA PRO A 47 -8.94 -1.22 -6.84
C PRO A 47 -10.17 -1.88 -6.21
N ILE A 48 -10.74 -1.27 -5.15
CA ILE A 48 -11.93 -1.79 -4.46
C ILE A 48 -13.14 -1.90 -5.40
N TYR A 49 -13.23 -1.02 -6.39
CA TYR A 49 -14.36 -0.95 -7.32
C TYR A 49 -14.03 -1.46 -8.73
N ARG A 50 -12.75 -1.44 -9.10
CA ARG A 50 -12.30 -1.72 -10.48
C ARG A 50 -11.71 -3.10 -10.68
N THR A 51 -11.44 -3.84 -9.61
CA THR A 51 -10.79 -5.16 -9.69
C THR A 51 -11.59 -6.21 -8.93
N ASP A 52 -11.55 -7.44 -9.42
CA ASP A 52 -12.13 -8.57 -8.70
C ASP A 52 -11.29 -8.84 -7.45
N ILE A 53 -11.90 -8.62 -6.28
CA ILE A 53 -11.24 -8.83 -5.00
C ILE A 53 -11.19 -10.32 -4.70
N ASN A 54 -10.00 -10.91 -4.77
CA ASN A 54 -9.75 -12.25 -4.25
C ASN A 54 -9.72 -12.21 -2.72
N ARG A 55 -10.85 -12.50 -2.08
CA ARG A 55 -10.97 -12.50 -0.62
C ARG A 55 -10.26 -13.72 -0.02
N VAL A 56 -9.19 -13.48 0.71
CA VAL A 56 -8.48 -14.50 1.47
C VAL A 56 -8.71 -14.27 2.96
N TYR A 57 -9.29 -15.26 3.64
CA TYR A 57 -9.46 -15.21 5.08
C TYR A 57 -8.14 -15.53 5.79
N SER A 58 -7.93 -14.88 6.93
CA SER A 58 -6.77 -15.18 7.76
C SER A 58 -6.79 -16.64 8.20
N ARG A 59 -5.62 -17.28 8.14
CA ARG A 59 -5.42 -18.67 8.59
C ARG A 59 -5.48 -18.78 10.12
N ILE A 60 -5.03 -17.74 10.81
CA ILE A 60 -5.06 -17.62 12.27
C ILE A 60 -5.44 -16.18 12.67
N TYR A 61 -6.03 -16.01 13.85
CA TYR A 61 -6.41 -14.69 14.40
C TYR A 61 -5.58 -14.30 15.63
N TYR A 62 -4.64 -15.15 16.05
CA TYR A 62 -3.70 -14.90 17.13
C TYR A 62 -2.28 -14.72 16.57
N GLN A 63 -1.38 -14.21 17.39
CA GLN A 63 0.02 -14.01 17.01
C GLN A 63 0.85 -15.24 17.38
N THR A 64 1.71 -15.66 16.45
CA THR A 64 2.77 -16.63 16.73
C THR A 64 3.98 -15.90 17.34
N LYS A 65 4.92 -16.66 17.90
CA LYS A 65 6.11 -16.11 18.56
C LYS A 65 6.91 -15.17 17.64
N THR A 66 7.05 -15.52 16.36
CA THR A 66 7.82 -14.69 15.43
C THR A 66 7.01 -13.46 14.98
N ILE A 67 5.68 -13.57 14.85
CA ILE A 67 4.82 -12.40 14.60
C ILE A 67 4.98 -11.37 15.72
N GLU A 68 4.90 -11.77 16.99
CA GLU A 68 5.03 -10.86 18.14
C GLU A 68 6.34 -10.05 18.12
N SER A 69 7.43 -10.68 17.70
CA SER A 69 8.78 -10.08 17.77
C SER A 69 9.25 -9.39 16.50
N ARG A 70 8.74 -9.77 15.32
CA ARG A 70 9.25 -9.29 14.01
C ARG A 70 8.23 -8.51 13.19
N TRP A 71 6.94 -8.67 13.44
CA TRP A 71 5.89 -8.14 12.55
C TRP A 71 5.93 -6.62 12.38
N ALA A 72 6.24 -5.87 13.43
CA ALA A 72 6.32 -4.41 13.35
C ALA A 72 7.36 -3.94 12.31
N ASN A 73 8.52 -4.60 12.25
CA ASN A 73 9.57 -4.26 11.29
C ASN A 73 9.20 -4.72 9.87
N LEU A 74 8.66 -5.93 9.73
CA LEU A 74 8.21 -6.47 8.45
C LEU A 74 7.11 -5.61 7.83
N LYS A 75 6.14 -5.18 8.65
CA LYS A 75 5.07 -4.28 8.21
C LYS A 75 5.62 -2.91 7.80
N LYS A 76 6.59 -2.37 8.54
CA LYS A 76 7.22 -1.10 8.15
C LYS A 76 7.95 -1.23 6.81
N LEU A 77 8.68 -2.32 6.59
CA LEU A 77 9.33 -2.63 5.32
C LEU A 77 8.31 -2.69 4.18
N GLU A 78 7.19 -3.38 4.40
CA GLU A 78 6.07 -3.45 3.44
C GLU A 78 5.50 -2.04 3.16
N ASP A 79 5.06 -1.31 4.18
CA ASP A 79 4.45 0.01 4.05
C ASP A 79 5.37 0.98 3.27
N GLU A 80 6.68 0.99 3.56
CA GLU A 80 7.65 1.86 2.90
C GLU A 80 7.91 1.48 1.44
N THR A 81 8.07 0.18 1.13
CA THR A 81 8.31 -0.27 -0.25
C THR A 81 7.10 0.01 -1.13
N PHE A 82 5.92 -0.42 -0.70
CA PHE A 82 4.71 -0.25 -1.50
C PHE A 82 4.37 1.23 -1.70
N MET A 83 4.58 2.07 -0.69
CA MET A 83 4.40 3.51 -0.83
C MET A 83 5.31 4.09 -1.92
N LYS A 84 6.60 3.71 -1.96
CA LYS A 84 7.53 4.17 -3.00
C LYS A 84 7.09 3.74 -4.39
N ILE A 85 6.68 2.48 -4.54
CA ILE A 85 6.18 1.95 -5.82
C ILE A 85 4.93 2.72 -6.27
N ILE A 86 3.94 2.90 -5.39
CA ILE A 86 2.68 3.61 -5.68
C ILE A 86 2.93 5.09 -6.04
N MET A 87 3.93 5.72 -5.42
CA MET A 87 4.35 7.10 -5.72
C MET A 87 5.33 7.19 -6.91
N GLY A 88 5.64 6.08 -7.58
CA GLY A 88 6.57 6.05 -8.70
C GLY A 88 8.02 6.41 -8.35
N SER A 89 8.39 6.45 -7.07
CA SER A 89 9.77 6.69 -6.62
C SER A 89 10.61 5.40 -6.57
N ALA A 90 9.99 4.25 -6.82
CA ALA A 90 10.65 2.97 -7.08
C ALA A 90 9.97 2.26 -8.27
N PRO A 91 10.73 1.49 -9.07
CA PRO A 91 10.16 0.66 -10.14
C PRO A 91 9.37 -0.52 -9.56
N LEU A 92 8.54 -1.16 -10.38
CA LEU A 92 7.77 -2.35 -9.96
C LEU A 92 8.68 -3.51 -9.52
N ASP A 93 9.85 -3.65 -10.14
CA ASP A 93 10.85 -4.69 -9.84
C ASP A 93 11.37 -4.59 -8.38
N GLU A 94 11.18 -3.45 -7.70
CA GLU A 94 11.51 -3.31 -6.27
C GLU A 94 10.67 -4.24 -5.38
N PHE A 95 9.54 -4.75 -5.88
CA PHE A 95 8.75 -5.76 -5.19
C PHE A 95 9.54 -7.04 -4.94
N ASP A 96 10.38 -7.47 -5.90
CA ASP A 96 11.17 -8.70 -5.74
C ASP A 96 12.23 -8.52 -4.63
N ASN A 97 12.88 -7.36 -4.58
CA ASN A 97 13.79 -6.99 -3.49
C ASN A 97 13.07 -6.99 -2.13
N PHE A 98 11.85 -6.48 -2.07
CA PHE A 98 11.04 -6.51 -0.86
C PHE A 98 10.77 -7.94 -0.39
N VAL A 99 10.40 -8.86 -1.30
CA VAL A 99 10.15 -10.26 -0.95
C VAL A 99 11.41 -10.90 -0.37
N GLU A 100 12.58 -10.67 -0.97
CA GLU A 100 13.85 -11.19 -0.47
C GLU A 100 14.16 -10.68 0.95
N GLU A 101 14.05 -9.37 1.18
CA GLU A 101 14.36 -8.77 2.48
C GLU A 101 13.31 -9.14 3.55
N TRP A 102 12.03 -9.22 3.19
CA TRP A 102 10.95 -9.68 4.08
C TRP A 102 11.20 -11.12 4.56
N LYS A 103 11.60 -12.01 3.66
CA LYS A 103 11.97 -13.40 4.00
C LYS A 103 13.15 -13.45 4.94
N LYS A 104 14.22 -12.71 4.61
CA LYS A 104 15.44 -12.61 5.43
C LYS A 104 15.18 -12.10 6.85
N GLN A 105 14.17 -11.24 7.03
CA GLN A 105 13.76 -10.72 8.34
C GLN A 105 12.83 -11.66 9.12
N GLY A 106 12.61 -12.89 8.65
CA GLY A 106 11.86 -13.93 9.36
C GLY A 106 10.47 -14.19 8.80
N GLY A 107 10.15 -13.67 7.63
CA GLY A 107 8.85 -13.90 7.00
C GLY A 107 8.57 -15.37 6.64
N ASP A 108 9.58 -16.13 6.20
CA ASP A 108 9.45 -17.57 5.95
C ASP A 108 9.16 -18.36 7.26
N ILE A 109 9.72 -17.90 8.37
CA ILE A 109 9.48 -18.48 9.70
C ILE A 109 8.02 -18.24 10.10
N ILE A 110 7.52 -17.01 9.93
CA ILE A 110 6.11 -16.68 10.20
C ILE A 110 5.18 -17.56 9.37
N THR A 111 5.47 -17.73 8.08
CA THR A 111 4.66 -18.57 7.19
C THR A 111 4.62 -20.02 7.67
N THR A 112 5.78 -20.56 8.09
CA THR A 112 5.89 -21.91 8.65
C THR A 112 5.09 -22.04 9.96
N GLU A 113 5.23 -21.09 10.89
CA GLU A 113 4.51 -21.09 12.16
C GLU A 113 2.98 -21.03 11.96
N VAL A 114 2.50 -20.25 10.99
CA VAL A 114 1.08 -20.17 10.62
C VAL A 114 0.58 -21.50 10.06
N ASP A 115 1.34 -22.14 9.17
CA ASP A 115 0.98 -23.44 8.59
C ASP A 115 0.95 -24.56 9.64
N GLU A 116 1.87 -24.54 10.61
CA GLU A 116 1.85 -25.46 11.74
C GLU A 116 0.67 -25.22 12.69
N ALA A 117 0.33 -23.94 12.91
CA ALA A 117 -0.79 -23.54 13.75
C ALA A 117 -2.14 -24.04 13.21
N VAL A 118 -2.33 -24.06 11.89
CA VAL A 118 -3.59 -24.54 11.25
C VAL A 118 -3.71 -26.07 11.24
N LYS A 119 -2.60 -26.80 11.38
CA LYS A 119 -2.60 -28.27 11.41
C LYS A 119 -2.97 -28.86 12.77
N LYS A 120 -3.03 -28.04 13.83
CA LYS A 120 -3.43 -28.45 15.18
C LYS A 120 -4.94 -28.42 15.34
#